data_AF-A0AAV5ET96-F1
#
_entry.id   AF-A0AAV5ET96-F1
#
_cell.length_a   1.000
_cell.length_b   1.000
_cell.length_c   1.000
_cell.angle_alpha   90.00
_cell.angle_beta   90.00
_cell.angle_gamma   90.00
#
_symmetry.space_group_name_H-M   'P 1'
#
loop_
_entity.id
_entity.type
_entity.pdbx_description
1 polymer ?
#
loop_
_entity_poly.entity_id
_entity_poly.type
_entity_poly.pdbx_seq_one_letter_code
_entity_poly.pdbx_strand_id
1 'polypeptide(L)'
;MAWLSTFLMVLILISARRLTLTSHALYFEAIGVDFSYGEAVVYDLSKDQKQLVKRESTGPWGAHLFDKAVMYKSSSTSEPVFFEFPQFKGCSRRDYWFAVIKEVLHAHKFIRKYKLTSFQKAEALSVATLGILRYRTVKEGFHVLPTHFKTTLAFNLAEKLPKGDKILEALYGQLQEHCSSRFRGNGDFAQSSSSELTLADPFPLSAYTMVRMGLLTLEEEDNAEERDLTVRDVQIRRTSRRKWL
;
A
#
# COMPACT_ATOMS: atom_id res chain seq x y z
N MET A 1 25.34 3.50 32.19
CA MET A 1 25.02 4.41 31.07
C MET A 1 25.49 3.88 29.71
N ALA A 2 26.74 3.40 29.56
CA ALA A 2 27.24 2.83 28.30
C ALA A 2 26.49 1.57 27.83
N TRP A 3 26.19 0.64 28.74
CA TRP A 3 25.46 -0.61 28.45
C TRP A 3 24.03 -0.41 27.92
N LEU A 4 23.31 0.60 28.42
CA LEU A 4 21.98 0.95 27.90
C LEU A 4 22.08 1.52 26.48
N SER A 5 23.13 2.27 26.17
CA SER A 5 23.34 2.86 24.84
C SER A 5 23.67 1.80 23.79
N THR A 6 24.55 0.84 24.12
CA THR A 6 24.87 -0.27 23.21
C THR A 6 23.70 -1.24 23.05
N PHE A 7 22.98 -1.55 24.12
CA PHE A 7 21.79 -2.41 24.04
C PHE A 7 20.66 -1.74 23.22
N LEU A 8 20.45 -0.44 23.40
CA LEU A 8 19.49 0.34 22.61
C LEU A 8 19.93 0.45 21.13
N MET A 9 21.24 0.57 20.86
CA MET A 9 21.77 0.63 19.50
C MET A 9 21.65 -0.72 18.77
N VAL A 10 21.91 -1.83 19.46
CA VAL A 10 21.69 -3.19 18.95
C VAL A 10 20.20 -3.46 18.71
N LEU A 11 19.32 -3.03 19.61
CA LEU A 11 17.87 -3.12 19.42
C LEU A 11 17.42 -2.28 18.21
N ILE A 12 17.95 -1.05 18.04
CA ILE A 12 17.65 -0.20 16.88
C ILE A 12 18.11 -0.86 15.58
N LEU A 13 19.26 -1.54 15.57
CA LEU A 13 19.78 -2.26 14.40
C LEU A 13 18.98 -3.52 14.07
N ILE A 14 18.59 -4.31 15.07
CA ILE A 14 17.70 -5.47 14.90
C ILE A 14 16.31 -5.03 14.39
N SER A 15 15.89 -3.80 14.72
CA SER A 15 14.58 -3.28 14.36
C SER A 15 14.56 -2.41 13.09
N ALA A 16 15.71 -2.12 12.50
CA ALA A 16 15.79 -1.34 11.27
C ALA A 16 15.55 -2.28 10.09
N ARG A 17 14.28 -2.53 9.80
CA ARG A 17 13.81 -3.31 8.64
C ARG A 17 13.00 -2.39 7.74
N ARG A 18 13.18 -2.52 6.42
CA ARG A 18 12.44 -1.71 5.45
C ARG A 18 11.28 -2.53 4.90
N LEU A 19 10.07 -2.01 5.10
CA LEU A 19 8.87 -2.53 4.50
C LEU A 19 8.43 -1.56 3.40
N THR A 20 8.25 -2.08 2.19
CA THR A 20 7.74 -1.31 1.05
C THR A 20 6.50 -2.00 0.50
N LEU A 21 5.40 -1.28 0.44
CA LEU A 21 4.17 -1.77 -0.20
C LEU A 21 4.05 -1.15 -1.59
N THR A 22 3.60 -1.96 -2.53
CA THR A 22 3.23 -1.56 -3.89
C THR A 22 1.79 -2.01 -4.14
N SER A 23 1.18 -1.63 -5.26
CA SER A 23 -0.15 -2.12 -5.61
C SER A 23 -0.17 -3.63 -5.91
N HIS A 24 0.98 -4.28 -6.15
CA HIS A 24 1.04 -5.72 -6.44
C HIS A 24 1.75 -6.58 -5.40
N ALA A 25 2.71 -6.03 -4.67
CA ALA A 25 3.59 -6.81 -3.80
C ALA A 25 4.01 -6.05 -2.53
N LEU A 26 4.41 -6.82 -1.52
CA LEU A 26 5.02 -6.36 -0.29
C LEU A 26 6.48 -6.80 -0.27
N TYR A 27 7.40 -5.83 -0.21
CA TYR A 27 8.83 -6.05 -0.16
C TYR A 27 9.32 -5.87 1.27
N PHE A 28 10.08 -6.84 1.75
CA PHE A 28 10.67 -6.81 3.07
C PHE A 28 12.17 -6.98 2.99
N GLU A 29 12.90 -5.98 3.47
CA GLU A 29 14.35 -5.98 3.49
C GLU A 29 14.83 -5.92 4.94
N ALA A 30 15.63 -6.91 5.32
CA ALA A 30 16.38 -6.89 6.55
C ALA A 30 17.68 -6.11 6.34
N ILE A 31 18.06 -5.29 7.33
CA ILE A 31 19.40 -4.70 7.36
C ILE A 31 20.39 -5.76 7.82
N GLY A 32 21.43 -5.97 7.01
CA GLY A 32 22.52 -6.89 7.29
C GLY A 32 23.48 -6.38 8.36
N VAL A 33 24.42 -7.23 8.77
CA VAL A 33 25.47 -6.90 9.76
C VAL A 33 26.40 -5.79 9.26
N ASP A 34 26.48 -5.62 7.94
CA ASP A 34 27.21 -4.58 7.21
C ASP A 34 26.46 -3.24 7.10
N PHE A 35 25.30 -3.11 7.78
CA PHE A 35 24.41 -1.94 7.71
C PHE A 35 23.87 -1.65 6.30
N SER A 36 24.00 -2.60 5.36
CA SER A 36 23.41 -2.51 4.03
C SER A 36 22.03 -3.20 3.99
N TYR A 37 21.20 -2.80 3.03
CA TYR A 37 19.95 -3.52 2.77
C TYR A 37 20.28 -4.76 1.93
N GLY A 38 19.95 -5.93 2.46
CA GLY A 38 20.04 -7.18 1.71
C GLY A 38 18.97 -7.27 0.61
N GLU A 39 18.97 -8.38 -0.12
CA GLU A 39 17.93 -8.69 -1.11
C GLU A 39 16.55 -8.72 -0.45
N ALA A 40 15.56 -8.09 -1.11
CA ALA A 40 14.21 -8.00 -0.59
C ALA A 40 13.47 -9.32 -0.74
N VAL A 41 12.86 -9.81 0.34
CA VAL A 41 11.87 -10.88 0.24
C VAL A 41 10.58 -10.27 -0.30
N VAL A 42 10.08 -10.82 -1.41
CA VAL A 42 8.90 -10.30 -2.12
C VAL A 42 7.70 -11.20 -1.85
N TYR A 43 6.64 -10.62 -1.30
CA TYR A 43 5.35 -11.28 -1.09
C TYR A 43 4.34 -10.75 -2.12
N ASP A 44 3.92 -11.63 -3.03
CA ASP A 44 2.94 -11.31 -4.07
C ASP A 44 1.52 -11.18 -3.46
N LEU A 45 0.92 -9.99 -3.62
CA LEU A 45 -0.44 -9.68 -3.15
C LEU A 45 -1.48 -9.83 -4.27
N SER A 46 -1.04 -9.94 -5.53
CA SER A 46 -1.89 -10.02 -6.71
C SER A 46 -2.49 -11.42 -6.92
N LYS A 47 -1.76 -12.46 -6.48
CA LYS A 47 -2.20 -13.85 -6.60
C LYS A 47 -3.23 -14.22 -5.54
N ASP A 48 -4.09 -15.19 -5.84
CA ASP A 48 -4.99 -15.78 -4.84
C ASP A 48 -4.26 -16.90 -4.09
N GLN A 49 -3.57 -16.53 -3.01
CA GLN A 49 -2.77 -17.46 -2.21
C GLN A 49 -3.34 -17.64 -0.80
N LYS A 50 -4.66 -17.45 -0.64
CA LYS A 50 -5.34 -17.48 0.66
C LYS A 50 -4.63 -16.60 1.69
N GLN A 51 -4.20 -15.39 1.27
CA GLN A 51 -3.42 -14.51 2.13
C GLN A 51 -4.21 -14.13 3.38
N LEU A 52 -3.59 -14.32 4.54
CA LEU A 52 -4.12 -13.99 5.85
C LEU A 52 -3.25 -12.91 6.47
N VAL A 53 -3.87 -11.79 6.83
CA VAL A 53 -3.22 -10.68 7.52
C VAL A 53 -3.91 -10.42 8.85
N LYS A 54 -3.15 -10.51 9.96
CA LYS A 54 -3.64 -10.27 11.32
C LYS A 54 -2.77 -9.25 12.05
N ARG A 55 -3.38 -8.56 13.02
CA ARG A 55 -2.61 -7.80 14.01
C ARG A 55 -2.16 -8.79 15.06
N GLU A 56 -0.89 -8.75 15.42
CA GLU A 56 -0.33 -9.60 16.46
C GLU A 56 0.46 -8.76 17.45
N SER A 57 0.58 -9.28 18.67
CA SER A 57 1.50 -8.77 19.67
C SER A 57 2.73 -9.66 19.67
N THR A 58 3.88 -9.07 19.33
CA THR A 58 5.16 -9.79 19.32
C THR A 58 6.15 -9.07 20.21
N GLY A 59 7.07 -9.80 20.77
CA GLY A 59 8.13 -9.27 21.60
C GLY A 59 9.38 -10.12 21.44
N PRO A 60 10.52 -9.65 21.98
CA PRO A 60 11.74 -10.43 22.00
C PRO A 60 11.41 -11.84 22.50
N TRP A 61 11.84 -12.86 21.76
CA TRP A 61 11.63 -14.27 22.11
C TRP A 61 10.17 -14.77 22.06
N GLY A 62 9.28 -14.13 21.29
CA GLY A 62 7.88 -14.56 21.16
C GLY A 62 7.00 -14.20 22.35
N ALA A 63 7.50 -13.37 23.28
CA ALA A 63 6.70 -12.85 24.38
C ALA A 63 5.67 -11.81 23.88
N HIS A 64 4.46 -11.80 24.45
CA HIS A 64 3.38 -10.86 24.12
C HIS A 64 3.62 -9.47 24.74
N LEU A 65 4.83 -8.91 24.54
CA LEU A 65 5.31 -7.68 25.20
C LEU A 65 5.06 -6.41 24.37
N PHE A 66 4.87 -6.53 23.04
CA PHE A 66 4.57 -5.38 22.20
C PHE A 66 3.43 -5.64 21.22
N ASP A 67 2.32 -4.91 21.35
CA ASP A 67 1.19 -4.89 20.41
C ASP A 67 1.56 -4.24 19.06
N LYS A 68 2.62 -4.71 18.40
CA LYS A 68 3.35 -3.94 17.40
C LYS A 68 3.68 -4.70 16.13
N ALA A 69 3.04 -5.84 15.86
CA ALA A 69 3.29 -6.60 14.64
C ALA A 69 2.07 -6.75 13.73
N VAL A 70 2.35 -6.90 12.44
CA VAL A 70 1.40 -7.41 11.45
C VAL A 70 1.90 -8.77 10.98
N MET A 71 1.08 -9.80 11.16
CA MET A 71 1.36 -11.14 10.64
C MET A 71 0.83 -11.25 9.22
N TYR A 72 1.64 -11.84 8.34
CA TYR A 72 1.26 -12.25 6.99
C TYR A 72 1.51 -13.75 6.82
N LYS A 73 0.54 -14.45 6.26
CA LYS A 73 0.67 -15.85 5.86
C LYS A 73 -0.02 -16.06 4.52
N SER A 74 0.55 -16.89 3.67
CA SER A 74 -0.01 -17.30 2.38
C SER A 74 0.23 -18.79 2.18
N SER A 75 -0.42 -19.39 1.19
CA SER A 75 -0.14 -20.78 0.79
C SER A 75 1.27 -20.98 0.23
N SER A 76 1.92 -19.90 -0.21
CA SER A 76 3.30 -19.90 -0.70
C SER A 76 4.34 -19.78 0.43
N THR A 77 3.93 -19.42 1.64
CA THR A 77 4.86 -19.27 2.78
C THR A 77 4.68 -20.43 3.75
N SER A 78 5.76 -21.14 4.05
CA SER A 78 5.75 -22.26 5.00
C SER A 78 5.42 -21.83 6.43
N GLU A 79 5.94 -20.68 6.85
CA GLU A 79 5.75 -20.11 8.19
C GLU A 79 5.12 -18.71 8.13
N PRO A 80 4.32 -18.31 9.15
CA PRO A 80 3.81 -16.94 9.21
C PRO A 80 4.96 -15.94 9.40
N VAL A 81 4.91 -14.84 8.64
CA VAL A 81 5.89 -13.76 8.68
C VAL A 81 5.35 -12.63 9.56
N PHE A 82 6.20 -12.08 10.42
CA PHE A 82 5.82 -10.99 11.32
C PHE A 82 6.58 -9.72 10.98
N PHE A 83 5.84 -8.66 10.63
CA PHE A 83 6.38 -7.33 10.40
C PHE A 83 6.28 -6.53 11.69
N GLU A 84 7.40 -6.33 12.37
CA GLU A 84 7.48 -5.64 13.65
C GLU A 84 7.71 -4.13 13.47
N PHE A 85 6.94 -3.33 14.20
CA PHE A 85 6.99 -1.88 14.15
C PHE A 85 7.45 -1.31 15.50
N PRO A 86 8.77 -1.11 15.73
CA PRO A 86 9.30 -0.58 16.98
C PRO A 86 8.83 0.88 17.18
N GLN A 87 7.73 1.08 17.90
CA GLN A 87 7.29 2.40 18.34
C GLN A 87 7.34 2.49 19.86
N PHE A 88 7.92 3.57 20.39
CA PHE A 88 7.99 3.80 21.84
C PHE A 88 6.64 4.23 22.43
N LYS A 89 5.71 4.76 21.62
CA LYS A 89 4.34 5.14 22.03
C LYS A 89 3.33 4.87 20.90
N GLY A 90 2.21 4.24 21.23
CA GLY A 90 1.06 4.01 20.34
C GLY A 90 1.18 2.79 19.41
N CYS A 91 0.04 2.39 18.83
CA CYS A 91 -0.12 1.29 17.87
C CYS A 91 -0.49 1.78 16.45
N SER A 92 -0.36 3.09 16.19
CA SER A 92 -0.85 3.75 14.97
C SER A 92 -0.13 3.30 13.70
N ARG A 93 1.19 3.04 13.74
CA ARG A 93 1.93 2.54 12.56
C ARG A 93 1.56 1.11 12.18
N ARG A 94 1.44 0.22 13.17
CA ARG A 94 0.94 -1.15 12.94
C ARG A 94 -0.44 -1.11 12.30
N ASP A 95 -1.33 -0.29 12.86
CA ASP A 95 -2.70 -0.13 12.37
C ASP A 95 -2.77 0.47 10.96
N TYR A 96 -1.87 1.40 10.63
CA TYR A 96 -1.68 1.93 9.28
C TYR A 96 -1.25 0.82 8.31
N TRP A 97 -0.13 0.15 8.58
CA TRP A 97 0.40 -0.92 7.73
C TRP A 97 -0.60 -2.05 7.54
N PHE A 98 -1.25 -2.49 8.62
CA PHE A 98 -2.33 -3.47 8.55
C PHE A 98 -3.47 -3.04 7.61
N ALA A 99 -3.88 -1.77 7.68
CA ALA A 99 -4.99 -1.27 6.89
C ALA A 99 -4.63 -1.11 5.41
N VAL A 100 -3.42 -0.64 5.08
CA VAL A 100 -3.00 -0.45 3.68
C VAL A 100 -2.65 -1.77 2.98
N ILE A 101 -2.08 -2.75 3.70
CA ILE A 101 -1.89 -4.11 3.14
C ILE A 101 -3.25 -4.73 2.83
N LYS A 102 -4.23 -4.59 3.73
CA LYS A 102 -5.59 -5.06 3.48
C LYS A 102 -6.26 -4.33 2.32
N GLU A 103 -6.03 -3.03 2.17
CA GLU A 103 -6.57 -2.28 1.02
C GLU A 103 -6.14 -2.90 -0.30
N VAL A 104 -4.84 -3.15 -0.46
CA VAL A 104 -4.29 -3.77 -1.69
C VAL A 104 -4.84 -5.18 -1.89
N LEU A 105 -4.88 -6.01 -0.84
CA LEU A 105 -5.44 -7.36 -0.92
C LEU A 105 -6.93 -7.36 -1.32
N HIS A 106 -7.72 -6.44 -0.77
CA HIS A 106 -9.14 -6.33 -1.09
C HIS A 106 -9.37 -5.77 -2.51
N ALA A 107 -8.52 -4.86 -2.99
CA ALA A 107 -8.53 -4.41 -4.38
C ALA A 107 -8.29 -5.57 -5.36
N HIS A 108 -7.28 -6.40 -5.11
CA HIS A 108 -7.02 -7.59 -5.92
C HIS A 108 -8.13 -8.64 -5.81
N LYS A 109 -8.72 -8.82 -4.63
CA LYS A 109 -9.91 -9.67 -4.47
C LYS A 109 -11.09 -9.15 -5.30
N PHE A 110 -11.31 -7.84 -5.35
CA PHE A 110 -12.33 -7.20 -6.18
C PHE A 110 -12.06 -7.43 -7.68
N ILE A 111 -10.83 -7.19 -8.14
CA ILE A 111 -10.40 -7.44 -9.53
C ILE A 111 -10.68 -8.89 -9.94
N ARG A 112 -10.31 -9.86 -9.10
CA ARG A 112 -10.55 -11.29 -9.37
C ARG A 112 -12.04 -11.64 -9.35
N LYS A 113 -12.80 -11.10 -8.38
CA LYS A 113 -14.24 -11.38 -8.23
C LYS A 113 -15.01 -10.97 -9.49
N TYR A 114 -14.70 -9.82 -10.07
CA TYR A 114 -15.38 -9.29 -11.25
C TYR A 114 -14.62 -9.52 -12.56
N LYS A 115 -13.49 -10.24 -12.52
CA LYS A 115 -12.64 -10.56 -13.68
C LYS A 115 -12.26 -9.31 -14.49
N LEU A 116 -11.85 -8.25 -13.79
CA LEU A 116 -11.48 -6.99 -14.42
C LEU A 116 -10.21 -7.15 -15.24
N THR A 117 -10.19 -6.58 -16.43
CA THR A 117 -9.05 -6.59 -17.35
C THR A 117 -8.61 -5.18 -17.71
N SER A 118 -7.40 -5.03 -18.25
CA SER A 118 -6.88 -3.78 -18.83
C SER A 118 -7.12 -2.54 -17.94
N PHE A 119 -7.78 -1.51 -18.47
CA PHE A 119 -8.05 -0.25 -17.79
C PHE A 119 -8.91 -0.41 -16.53
N GLN A 120 -9.85 -1.36 -16.49
CA GLN A 120 -10.68 -1.58 -15.29
C GLN A 120 -9.83 -2.06 -14.11
N LYS A 121 -8.84 -2.91 -14.39
CA LYS A 121 -7.86 -3.35 -13.39
C LYS A 121 -7.01 -2.17 -12.93
N ALA A 122 -6.45 -1.39 -13.86
CA ALA A 122 -5.64 -0.22 -13.56
C ALA A 122 -6.41 0.82 -12.71
N GLU A 123 -7.68 1.06 -13.03
CA GLU A 123 -8.54 1.97 -12.27
C GLU A 123 -8.78 1.46 -10.85
N ALA A 124 -9.11 0.17 -10.67
CA ALA A 124 -9.31 -0.40 -9.34
C ALA A 124 -8.05 -0.27 -8.47
N LEU A 125 -6.86 -0.56 -9.03
CA LEU A 125 -5.59 -0.38 -8.32
C LEU A 125 -5.28 1.10 -8.04
N SER A 126 -5.65 1.99 -8.96
CA SER A 126 -5.47 3.44 -8.79
C SER A 126 -6.35 4.01 -7.68
N VAL A 127 -7.61 3.55 -7.57
CA VAL A 127 -8.52 3.91 -6.47
C VAL A 127 -7.91 3.53 -5.12
N ALA A 128 -7.40 2.30 -4.99
CA ALA A 128 -6.73 1.83 -3.79
C ALA A 128 -5.50 2.69 -3.45
N THR A 129 -4.67 2.95 -4.47
CA THR A 129 -3.41 3.68 -4.31
C THR A 129 -3.63 5.14 -3.93
N LEU A 130 -4.58 5.84 -4.56
CA LEU A 130 -4.97 7.19 -4.18
C LEU A 130 -5.52 7.24 -2.76
N GLY A 131 -6.29 6.23 -2.33
CA GLY A 131 -6.75 6.10 -0.95
C GLY A 131 -5.62 6.09 0.08
N ILE A 132 -4.53 5.39 -0.24
CA ILE A 132 -3.31 5.32 0.58
C ILE A 132 -2.52 6.63 0.52
N LEU A 133 -2.34 7.20 -0.67
CA LEU A 133 -1.61 8.46 -0.87
C LEU A 133 -2.29 9.62 -0.14
N ARG A 134 -3.62 9.73 -0.18
CA ARG A 134 -4.37 10.77 0.52
C ARG A 134 -4.03 10.82 2.01
N TYR A 135 -3.93 9.67 2.67
CA TYR A 135 -3.51 9.63 4.07
C TYR A 135 -2.07 10.14 4.25
N ARG A 136 -1.13 9.72 3.39
CA ARG A 136 0.26 10.17 3.46
C ARG A 136 0.37 11.68 3.26
N THR A 137 -0.28 12.21 2.23
CA THR A 137 -0.31 13.65 1.93
C THR A 137 -0.86 14.44 3.11
N VAL A 138 -1.95 14.00 3.75
CA VAL A 138 -2.50 14.72 4.91
C VAL A 138 -1.55 14.64 6.11
N LYS A 139 -0.99 13.46 6.37
CA LYS A 139 -0.04 13.24 7.47
C LYS A 139 1.25 14.03 7.31
N GLU A 140 1.82 14.06 6.12
CA GLU A 140 3.10 14.72 5.83
C GLU A 140 2.93 16.22 5.62
N GLY A 141 1.88 16.63 4.89
CA GLY A 141 1.62 18.02 4.55
C GLY A 141 1.12 18.85 5.73
N PHE A 142 0.34 18.26 6.64
CA PHE A 142 -0.24 18.98 7.78
C PHE A 142 0.30 18.54 9.14
N HIS A 143 1.16 17.51 9.19
CA HIS A 143 1.60 16.89 10.45
C HIS A 143 0.45 16.40 11.36
N VAL A 144 -0.77 16.30 10.82
CA VAL A 144 -1.96 15.78 11.50
C VAL A 144 -2.12 14.32 11.16
N LEU A 145 -2.32 13.46 12.17
CA LEU A 145 -2.72 12.07 11.95
C LEU A 145 -4.25 12.02 11.80
N PRO A 146 -4.80 11.73 10.60
CA PRO A 146 -6.24 11.58 10.45
C PRO A 146 -6.76 10.50 11.39
N THR A 147 -7.67 10.87 12.29
CA THR A 147 -8.27 9.97 13.28
C THR A 147 -8.99 8.79 12.63
N HIS A 148 -9.51 8.99 11.42
CA HIS A 148 -10.29 8.01 10.67
C HIS A 148 -9.70 7.69 9.29
N PHE A 149 -8.38 7.61 9.13
CA PHE A 149 -7.78 7.33 7.80
C PHE A 149 -8.30 6.06 7.12
N LYS A 150 -8.80 5.08 7.89
CA LYS A 150 -9.40 3.85 7.36
C LYS A 150 -10.59 4.12 6.44
N THR A 151 -11.21 5.30 6.51
CA THR A 151 -12.31 5.71 5.61
C THR A 151 -11.83 6.11 4.21
N THR A 152 -10.55 6.41 4.02
CA THR A 152 -9.99 6.72 2.68
C THR A 152 -9.62 5.47 1.90
N LEU A 153 -9.65 4.30 2.54
CA LEU A 153 -9.29 3.00 1.98
C LEU A 153 -10.56 2.31 1.48
N ALA A 154 -10.92 2.55 0.23
CA ALA A 154 -12.22 2.21 -0.34
C ALA A 154 -12.56 0.71 -0.21
N PHE A 155 -11.64 -0.18 -0.58
CA PHE A 155 -11.90 -1.63 -0.61
C PHE A 155 -11.93 -2.23 0.80
N ASN A 156 -11.00 -1.81 1.66
CA ASN A 156 -10.92 -2.21 3.05
C ASN A 156 -12.05 -1.62 3.90
N LEU A 157 -12.62 -0.49 3.49
CA LEU A 157 -13.84 0.08 4.08
C LEU A 157 -15.07 -0.73 3.66
N ALA A 158 -15.23 -1.00 2.36
CA ALA A 158 -16.37 -1.75 1.83
C ALA A 158 -16.49 -3.13 2.51
N GLU A 159 -15.39 -3.86 2.69
CA GLU A 159 -15.40 -5.18 3.36
C GLU A 159 -15.81 -5.14 4.84
N LYS A 160 -15.87 -3.96 5.48
CA LYS A 160 -16.32 -3.81 6.87
C LYS A 160 -17.74 -3.26 7.00
N LEU A 161 -18.29 -2.68 5.94
CA LEU A 161 -19.61 -2.05 5.98
C LEU A 161 -20.73 -3.08 5.80
N PRO A 162 -21.88 -2.91 6.48
CA PRO A 162 -23.07 -3.67 6.14
C PRO A 162 -23.47 -3.34 4.70
N LYS A 163 -23.76 -4.37 3.89
CA LYS A 163 -24.03 -4.25 2.45
C LYS A 163 -22.86 -3.68 1.62
N GLY A 164 -21.63 -3.79 2.12
CA GLY A 164 -20.45 -3.34 1.37
C GLY A 164 -20.22 -4.10 0.05
N ASP A 165 -20.74 -5.32 -0.05
CA ASP A 165 -20.82 -6.09 -1.29
C ASP A 165 -21.63 -5.36 -2.37
N LYS A 166 -22.74 -4.70 -1.99
CA LYS A 166 -23.54 -3.86 -2.90
C LYS A 166 -22.81 -2.59 -3.34
N ILE A 167 -21.97 -2.02 -2.48
CA ILE A 167 -21.13 -0.89 -2.84
C ILE A 167 -20.10 -1.32 -3.90
N LEU A 168 -19.45 -2.48 -3.71
CA LEU A 168 -18.52 -3.03 -4.69
C LEU A 168 -19.21 -3.40 -6.00
N GLU A 169 -20.41 -3.97 -5.94
CA GLU A 169 -21.23 -4.28 -7.12
C GLU A 169 -21.59 -3.01 -7.91
N ALA A 170 -21.99 -1.93 -7.22
CA ALA A 170 -22.25 -0.64 -7.84
C ALA A 170 -20.99 -0.04 -8.47
N LEU A 171 -19.85 -0.09 -7.76
CA LEU A 171 -18.56 0.36 -8.28
C LEU A 171 -18.18 -0.40 -9.56
N TYR A 172 -18.41 -1.71 -9.58
CA TYR A 172 -18.20 -2.53 -10.77
C TYR A 172 -19.11 -2.13 -11.94
N GLY A 173 -20.42 -1.95 -11.69
CA GLY A 173 -21.36 -1.51 -12.73
C GLY A 173 -20.92 -0.21 -13.39
N GLN A 174 -20.47 0.75 -12.59
CA GLN A 174 -19.92 2.01 -13.08
C GLN A 174 -18.64 1.83 -13.91
N LEU A 175 -17.73 0.94 -13.50
CA LEU A 175 -16.54 0.61 -14.29
C LEU A 175 -16.92 -0.01 -15.64
N GLN A 176 -17.96 -0.85 -15.69
CA GLN A 176 -18.39 -1.53 -16.91
C GLN A 176 -18.99 -0.56 -17.92
N GLU A 177 -19.87 0.34 -17.48
CA GLU A 177 -20.57 1.32 -18.32
C GLU A 177 -19.61 2.36 -18.92
N HIS A 178 -18.69 2.87 -18.10
CA HIS A 178 -17.81 3.98 -18.51
C HIS A 178 -16.53 3.53 -19.23
N CYS A 179 -15.96 2.34 -18.93
CA CYS A 179 -14.78 1.87 -19.66
C CYS A 179 -15.14 1.34 -21.06
N SER A 180 -16.32 0.72 -21.21
CA SER A 180 -16.75 0.14 -22.50
C SER A 180 -17.06 1.20 -23.55
N SER A 181 -17.48 2.40 -23.14
CA SER A 181 -17.82 3.51 -24.03
C SER A 181 -16.60 4.34 -24.44
N ARG A 182 -15.64 4.57 -23.53
CA ARG A 182 -14.50 5.46 -23.75
C ARG A 182 -13.35 4.83 -24.55
N PHE A 183 -13.12 3.51 -24.44
CA PHE A 183 -12.02 2.81 -25.12
C PHE A 183 -12.44 2.01 -26.36
N ARG A 184 -13.72 2.05 -26.75
CA ARG A 184 -14.21 1.46 -28.01
C ARG A 184 -13.93 2.35 -29.24
N GLY A 185 -13.47 3.58 -29.04
CA GLY A 185 -13.06 4.50 -30.11
C GLY A 185 -11.56 4.43 -30.41
N ASN A 186 -11.21 3.67 -31.45
CA ASN A 186 -10.03 3.80 -32.32
C ASN A 186 -8.65 4.11 -31.69
N GLY A 187 -7.84 3.07 -31.47
CA GLY A 187 -6.56 2.83 -32.16
C GLY A 187 -5.37 3.81 -32.09
N ASP A 188 -5.49 5.03 -31.58
CA ASP A 188 -4.38 6.00 -31.61
C ASP A 188 -4.16 6.66 -30.24
N PHE A 189 -3.35 6.01 -29.40
CA PHE A 189 -2.80 6.60 -28.16
C PHE A 189 -1.64 7.57 -28.43
N ALA A 190 -1.34 7.87 -29.69
CA ALA A 190 -0.35 8.86 -30.08
C ALA A 190 -1.06 10.16 -30.50
N GLN A 191 -0.92 11.19 -29.65
CA GLN A 191 -1.31 12.58 -29.91
C GLN A 191 -2.82 12.84 -29.90
N SER A 192 -3.38 13.05 -28.69
CA SER A 192 -4.53 13.95 -28.59
C SER A 192 -4.20 15.07 -27.61
N SER A 193 -3.80 16.19 -28.20
CA SER A 193 -3.70 17.48 -27.56
C SER A 193 -5.07 17.89 -27.00
N SER A 194 -5.09 18.24 -25.70
CA SER A 194 -6.06 19.18 -25.11
C SER A 194 -7.51 19.03 -25.56
N SER A 195 -8.13 17.86 -25.36
CA SER A 195 -9.59 17.80 -25.31
C SER A 195 -10.05 18.12 -23.89
N GLU A 196 -10.62 19.31 -23.74
CA GLU A 196 -11.26 19.84 -22.55
C GLU A 196 -12.29 18.81 -22.00
N LEU A 197 -11.96 18.19 -20.86
CA LEU A 197 -12.88 17.34 -20.12
C LEU A 197 -14.06 18.21 -19.67
N THR A 198 -15.20 18.06 -20.32
CA THR A 198 -16.42 18.77 -19.92
C THR A 198 -16.81 18.35 -18.50
N LEU A 199 -17.26 19.32 -17.70
CA LEU A 199 -17.61 19.24 -16.26
C LEU A 199 -18.68 18.19 -15.88
N ALA A 200 -19.15 17.37 -16.82
CA ALA A 200 -20.31 16.50 -16.69
C ALA A 200 -19.98 15.00 -16.64
N ASP A 201 -18.72 14.58 -16.55
CA ASP A 201 -18.35 13.16 -16.55
C ASP A 201 -17.88 12.68 -15.16
N PRO A 202 -18.78 12.16 -14.31
CA PRO A 202 -18.44 11.83 -12.94
C PRO A 202 -17.92 10.39 -12.76
N PHE A 203 -17.17 9.75 -13.68
CA PHE A 203 -16.61 8.40 -13.43
C PHE A 203 -15.53 7.94 -14.43
N PRO A 204 -14.66 6.98 -14.04
CA PRO A 204 -13.65 7.12 -13.01
C PRO A 204 -12.33 7.67 -13.61
N LEU A 205 -11.66 8.55 -12.86
CA LEU A 205 -10.49 9.30 -13.29
C LEU A 205 -9.21 8.89 -12.56
N SER A 206 -9.22 7.86 -11.70
CA SER A 206 -8.07 7.63 -10.80
C SER A 206 -6.84 7.20 -11.58
N ALA A 207 -6.96 6.21 -12.47
CA ALA A 207 -5.88 5.77 -13.34
C ALA A 207 -5.46 6.89 -14.28
N TYR A 208 -6.42 7.56 -14.93
CA TYR A 208 -6.12 8.70 -15.80
C TYR A 208 -5.39 9.84 -15.07
N THR A 209 -5.81 10.17 -13.85
CA THR A 209 -5.17 11.17 -12.98
C THR A 209 -3.77 10.72 -12.62
N MET A 210 -3.59 9.46 -12.24
CA MET A 210 -2.27 8.92 -11.92
C MET A 210 -1.34 8.95 -13.13
N VAL A 211 -1.81 8.61 -14.33
CA VAL A 211 -1.04 8.76 -15.59
C VAL A 211 -0.66 10.23 -15.81
N ARG A 212 -1.63 11.15 -15.73
CA ARG A 212 -1.40 12.59 -15.94
C ARG A 212 -0.41 13.18 -14.93
N MET A 213 -0.39 12.65 -13.71
CA MET A 213 0.53 13.06 -12.65
C MET A 213 1.90 12.35 -12.74
N GLY A 214 2.11 11.45 -13.70
CA GLY A 214 3.34 10.66 -13.84
C GLY A 214 3.53 9.60 -12.74
N LEU A 215 2.43 9.16 -12.13
CA LEU A 215 2.39 8.19 -11.02
C LEU A 215 1.96 6.79 -11.46
N LEU A 216 1.53 6.61 -12.71
CA LEU A 216 1.16 5.33 -13.32
C LEU A 216 1.60 5.35 -14.79
N THR A 217 2.05 4.21 -15.30
CA THR A 217 2.28 3.98 -16.73
C THR A 217 1.36 2.84 -17.15
N LEU A 218 0.47 3.08 -18.13
CA LEU A 218 -0.38 2.04 -18.69
C LEU A 218 0.40 1.37 -19.83
N GLU A 219 0.96 0.19 -19.58
CA GLU A 219 1.48 -0.65 -20.65
C GLU A 219 0.38 -1.61 -21.11
N GLU A 220 0.29 -1.88 -22.41
CA GLU A 220 -0.53 -2.97 -22.92
C GLU A 220 0.07 -4.31 -22.44
N GLU A 221 -0.80 -5.24 -22.02
CA GLU A 221 -0.42 -6.50 -21.36
C GLU A 221 0.62 -7.31 -22.17
N ASP A 222 1.90 -7.20 -21.79
CA ASP A 222 2.83 -8.30 -21.56
C ASP A 222 4.20 -7.70 -21.19
N ASN A 223 4.39 -7.39 -19.90
CA ASN A 223 5.64 -7.55 -19.16
C ASN A 223 5.48 -6.97 -17.76
N ALA A 224 5.91 -7.74 -16.76
CA ALA A 224 5.80 -7.43 -15.34
C ALA A 224 6.82 -6.36 -14.92
N GLU A 225 6.73 -5.15 -15.45
CA GLU A 225 7.42 -3.96 -14.95
C GLU A 225 6.51 -2.73 -15.02
N GLU A 226 5.29 -2.83 -14.46
CA GLU A 226 4.49 -1.66 -14.16
C GLU A 226 5.20 -0.86 -13.05
N ARG A 227 5.53 0.41 -13.29
CA ARG A 227 6.21 1.27 -12.29
C ARG A 227 5.24 1.59 -11.15
N ASP A 228 5.19 0.66 -10.20
CA ASP A 228 4.27 0.66 -9.09
C ASP A 228 4.64 1.72 -8.05
N LEU A 229 3.66 2.42 -7.49
CA LEU A 229 3.91 3.45 -6.48
C LEU A 229 4.44 2.83 -5.18
N THR A 230 5.69 3.14 -4.85
CA THR A 230 6.32 2.58 -3.65
C THR A 230 5.94 3.37 -2.40
N VAL A 231 5.16 2.75 -1.52
CA VAL A 231 4.85 3.21 -0.16
C VAL A 231 6.04 2.81 0.72
N ARG A 232 7.05 3.69 0.83
CA ARG A 232 8.25 3.50 1.68
C ARG A 232 8.09 4.18 3.05
N ASP A 233 8.62 3.59 4.11
CA ASP A 233 8.89 4.29 5.38
C ASP A 233 10.36 4.75 5.36
N VAL A 234 10.61 6.05 5.15
CA VAL A 234 11.94 6.66 5.32
C VAL A 234 12.11 7.04 6.79
N GLN A 235 13.08 6.44 7.47
CA GLN A 235 13.54 6.97 8.77
C GLN A 235 14.34 8.26 8.53
N ILE A 236 13.67 9.42 8.62
CA ILE A 236 14.39 10.69 8.78
C ILE A 236 14.82 10.78 10.24
N ARG A 237 16.08 10.45 10.53
CA ARG A 237 16.77 10.95 11.72
C ARG A 237 17.84 11.94 11.26
N ARG A 238 17.43 13.20 11.05
CA ARG A 238 18.38 14.33 11.08
C ARG A 238 18.91 14.45 12.51
N THR A 239 20.12 13.97 12.75
CA THR A 239 20.89 14.41 13.92
C THR A 239 21.49 15.78 13.59
N SER A 240 20.80 16.86 13.96
CA SER A 240 21.46 18.16 14.08
C SER A 240 22.55 18.04 15.14
N ARG A 241 23.81 17.93 14.70
CA ARG A 241 24.97 18.20 15.55
C ARG A 241 24.94 19.70 15.88
N ARG A 242 24.41 20.05 17.06
CA ARG A 242 24.78 21.33 17.68
C ARG A 242 26.23 21.18 18.14
N LYS A 243 27.14 21.88 17.47
CA LYS A 243 28.45 22.21 18.05
C LYS A 243 28.17 23.12 19.25
N TRP A 244 28.59 22.69 20.42
CA TRP A 244 28.89 23.60 21.52
C TRP A 244 30.39 23.88 21.43
N LEU A 245 30.74 25.16 21.23
CA LEU A 245 31.94 25.75 21.80
C LEU A 245 31.50 26.40 23.11
#